data_AF-A0A0K2YKT0-F1
#
_entry.id   AF-A0A0K2YKT0-F1
#
_cell.length_a   1.000
_cell.length_b   1.000
_cell.length_c   1.000
_cell.angle_alpha   90.00
_cell.angle_beta   90.00
_cell.angle_gamma   90.00
#
_symmetry.space_group_name_H-M   'P 1'
#
loop_
_entity.id
_entity.type
_entity.pdbx_description
1 polymer ?
#
loop_
_entity_poly.entity_id
_entity_poly.type
_entity_poly.pdbx_seq_one_letter_code
_entity_poly.pdbx_strand_id
1 'polypeptide(L)'
;MNLASAPLIDRVNATSALFPSDVDEFAAVGLTAEPSSQVVPPRVAESPVAIECGLHRVIEVGNSFVVMGEVRAIAVRPECLAEDGLPEFAAIAPLSRLGRTEWGLPPRVRVLERPGQP
;
A
#
# COMPACT_ATOMS: atom_id res chain seq x y z
N MET A 1 -6.69 0.17 -0.99
CA MET A 1 -5.38 0.26 -0.28
C MET A 1 -4.28 0.36 -1.33
N ASN A 2 -3.26 1.18 -1.11
CA ASN A 2 -2.11 1.31 -2.00
C ASN A 2 -0.85 0.93 -1.23
N LEU A 3 0.07 0.21 -1.85
CA LEU A 3 1.36 -0.10 -1.24
C LEU A 3 2.23 1.16 -1.19
N ALA A 4 2.70 1.50 0.00
CA ALA A 4 3.71 2.54 0.17
C ALA A 4 5.08 1.99 -0.25
N SER A 5 5.59 2.47 -1.38
CA SER A 5 6.91 2.07 -1.90
C SER A 5 7.97 3.13 -1.60
N ALA A 6 9.24 2.72 -1.58
CA ALA A 6 10.36 3.59 -1.24
C ALA A 6 10.45 4.86 -2.10
N PRO A 7 10.19 4.83 -3.43
CA PRO A 7 10.15 6.05 -4.25
C PRO A 7 9.05 7.06 -3.84
N LEU A 8 8.06 6.62 -3.05
CA LEU A 8 6.93 7.45 -2.62
C LEU A 8 7.06 7.93 -1.17
N ILE A 9 8.15 7.63 -0.45
CA ILE A 9 8.27 7.85 1.00
C ILE A 9 7.89 9.29 1.42
N ASP A 10 8.39 10.30 0.71
CA ASP A 10 8.12 11.70 1.05
C ASP A 10 6.65 12.08 0.82
N ARG A 11 6.05 11.62 -0.29
CA ARG A 11 4.64 11.87 -0.60
C ARG A 11 3.71 11.15 0.37
N VAL A 12 4.01 9.89 0.71
CA VAL A 12 3.27 9.12 1.71
C VAL A 12 3.33 9.78 3.08
N ASN A 13 4.48 10.32 3.48
CA ASN A 13 4.58 11.07 4.73
C ASN A 13 3.82 12.40 4.66
N ALA A 14 3.88 13.10 3.53
CA ALA A 14 3.19 14.37 3.33
C ALA A 14 1.66 14.25 3.43
N THR A 15 1.05 13.14 3.00
CA THR A 15 -0.41 12.93 3.13
C THR A 15 -0.88 12.80 4.58
N SER A 16 0.03 12.66 5.55
CA SER A 16 -0.32 12.61 6.98
C SER A 16 -0.43 13.98 7.65
N ALA A 17 -0.17 15.07 6.91
CA ALA A 17 -0.39 16.42 7.42
C ALA A 17 -1.86 16.67 7.75
N LEU A 18 -2.12 17.63 8.66
CA LEU A 18 -3.47 18.02 9.06
C LEU A 18 -4.14 18.86 7.97
N PHE A 19 -4.65 18.21 6.93
CA PHE A 19 -5.44 18.86 5.90
C PHE A 19 -6.88 19.13 6.39
N PRO A 20 -7.51 20.23 5.95
CA PRO A 20 -8.95 20.41 6.06
C PRO A 20 -9.72 19.29 5.34
N SER A 21 -10.93 18.97 5.80
CA SER A 21 -11.72 17.84 5.29
C SER A 21 -12.16 17.94 3.83
N ASP A 22 -12.08 19.13 3.25
CA ASP A 22 -12.44 19.45 1.87
C ASP A 22 -11.24 19.48 0.91
N VAL A 23 -10.02 19.27 1.44
CA VAL A 23 -8.80 19.22 0.62
C VAL A 23 -8.53 17.80 0.17
N ASP A 24 -8.36 17.62 -1.14
CA ASP A 24 -7.88 16.37 -1.73
C ASP A 24 -6.35 16.25 -1.55
N GLU A 25 -5.91 15.32 -0.70
CA GLU A 25 -4.50 15.12 -0.47
C GLU A 25 -3.75 14.63 -1.72
N PHE A 26 -4.40 13.95 -2.67
CA PHE A 26 -3.75 13.56 -3.93
C PHE A 26 -3.19 14.79 -4.63
N ALA A 27 -4.05 15.79 -4.86
CA ALA A 27 -3.65 17.03 -5.49
C ALA A 27 -2.63 17.80 -4.64
N ALA A 28 -2.83 17.86 -3.32
CA ALA A 28 -1.98 18.62 -2.41
C ALA A 28 -0.53 18.11 -2.35
N VAL A 29 -0.30 16.80 -2.50
CA VAL A 29 1.03 16.19 -2.44
C VAL A 29 1.56 15.73 -3.81
N GLY A 30 0.85 16.06 -4.90
CA GLY A 30 1.24 15.72 -6.26
C GLY A 30 1.21 14.21 -6.55
N LEU A 31 0.18 13.50 -6.09
CA LEU A 31 -0.15 12.13 -6.47
C LEU A 31 -1.26 12.14 -7.53
N THR A 32 -1.24 11.15 -8.41
CA THR A 32 -2.25 11.01 -9.46
C THR A 32 -3.32 10.01 -9.03
N ALA A 33 -4.58 10.45 -9.00
CA ALA A 33 -5.72 9.55 -8.80
C ALA A 33 -5.99 8.76 -10.09
N GLU A 34 -6.03 7.43 -9.98
CA GLU A 34 -6.36 6.52 -11.07
C GLU A 34 -7.65 5.75 -10.76
N PRO A 35 -8.61 5.63 -11.70
CA PRO A 35 -9.81 4.85 -11.49
C PRO A 35 -9.53 3.38 -11.14
N SER A 36 -10.22 2.89 -10.12
CA SER A 36 -10.26 1.48 -9.79
C SER A 36 -11.20 0.70 -10.71
N SER A 37 -10.99 -0.61 -10.79
CA SER A 37 -11.72 -1.49 -11.72
C SER A 37 -12.97 -2.14 -11.12
N GLN A 38 -13.00 -2.37 -9.81
CA GLN A 38 -14.04 -3.09 -9.07
C GLN A 38 -14.69 -2.24 -7.96
N VAL A 39 -14.12 -1.07 -7.64
CA VAL A 39 -14.60 -0.20 -6.55
C VAL A 39 -14.58 1.27 -6.96
N VAL A 40 -15.37 2.10 -6.27
CA VAL A 40 -15.49 3.54 -6.56
C VAL A 40 -14.25 4.36 -6.16
N PRO A 41 -13.63 4.17 -4.98
CA PRO A 41 -12.46 4.96 -4.59
C PRO A 41 -11.29 4.74 -5.55
N PRO A 42 -10.57 5.80 -5.96
CA PRO A 42 -9.43 5.66 -6.85
C PRO A 42 -8.22 5.02 -6.15
N ARG A 43 -7.30 4.51 -6.95
CA ARG A 43 -5.96 4.09 -6.52
C ARG A 43 -4.93 5.18 -6.80
N VAL A 44 -3.77 5.08 -6.15
CA VAL A 44 -2.63 5.97 -6.40
C VAL A 44 -1.89 5.43 -7.62
N ALA A 45 -1.91 6.17 -8.73
CA ALA A 45 -1.32 5.72 -9.99
C ALA A 45 0.16 5.35 -9.80
N GLU A 46 0.90 6.10 -8.99
CA GLU A 46 2.33 5.87 -8.76
C GLU A 46 2.64 4.67 -7.85
N SER A 47 1.65 4.12 -7.14
CA SER A 47 1.87 2.93 -6.32
C SER A 47 2.05 1.70 -7.22
N PRO A 48 3.02 0.82 -6.95
CA PRO A 48 3.23 -0.38 -7.76
C PRO A 48 2.19 -1.48 -7.50
N VAL A 49 1.47 -1.39 -6.38
CA VAL A 49 0.44 -2.36 -6.00
C VAL A 49 -0.75 -1.64 -5.38
N ALA A 50 -1.94 -1.91 -5.88
CA ALA A 50 -3.19 -1.47 -5.29
C ALA A 50 -4.12 -2.65 -5.03
N ILE A 51 -4.75 -2.65 -3.86
CA ILE A 51 -5.72 -3.65 -3.44
C ILE A 51 -7.08 -2.96 -3.34
N GLU A 52 -7.99 -3.35 -4.22
CA GLU A 52 -9.35 -2.86 -4.29
C GLU A 52 -10.21 -3.69 -3.33
N CYS A 53 -10.85 -3.04 -2.35
CA CYS A 53 -11.58 -3.74 -1.30
C CYS A 53 -13.00 -3.20 -1.14
N GLY A 54 -13.96 -4.12 -0.92
CA GLY A 54 -15.26 -3.79 -0.36
C GLY A 54 -15.21 -3.83 1.17
N LEU A 55 -16.03 -3.02 1.85
CA LEU A 55 -16.15 -3.09 3.31
C LEU A 55 -16.79 -4.42 3.72
N HIS A 56 -16.11 -5.21 4.54
CA HIS A 56 -16.62 -6.45 5.08
C HIS A 56 -17.14 -6.28 6.51
N ARG A 57 -16.34 -5.67 7.39
CA ARG A 57 -16.70 -5.47 8.80
C ARG A 57 -15.95 -4.30 9.42
N VAL A 58 -16.60 -3.61 10.37
CA VAL A 58 -15.94 -2.67 11.29
C VAL A 58 -16.10 -3.20 12.70
N ILE A 59 -15.02 -3.21 13.48
CA ILE A 59 -15.01 -3.60 14.89
C ILE A 59 -14.44 -2.42 15.70
N GLU A 60 -15.22 -1.91 16.64
CA GLU A 60 -14.78 -0.90 17.59
C GLU A 60 -13.83 -1.51 18.63
N VAL A 61 -12.70 -0.83 18.86
CA VAL A 61 -11.68 -1.23 19.84
C VAL A 61 -11.20 0.02 20.58
N GLY A 62 -11.77 0.28 21.75
CA GLY A 62 -11.46 1.48 22.53
C GLY A 62 -11.87 2.75 21.78
N ASN A 63 -10.89 3.60 21.45
CA ASN A 63 -11.08 4.82 20.66
C ASN A 63 -10.70 4.65 19.18
N SER A 64 -10.56 3.41 18.71
CA SER A 64 -10.11 3.06 17.35
C SER A 64 -11.04 2.03 16.70
N PHE A 65 -10.83 1.78 15.41
CA PHE A 65 -11.59 0.79 14.64
C PHE A 65 -10.65 -0.19 13.94
N VAL A 66 -10.98 -1.47 14.00
CA VAL A 66 -10.45 -2.48 13.08
C VAL A 66 -11.40 -2.58 11.90
N VAL A 67 -10.92 -2.20 10.71
CA VAL A 67 -11.68 -2.26 9.46
C VAL A 67 -11.21 -3.48 8.67
N MET A 68 -12.11 -4.42 8.43
CA MET A 68 -11.87 -5.60 7.60
C MET A 68 -12.44 -5.37 6.20
N GLY A 69 -11.62 -5.57 5.18
CA GLY A 69 -12.01 -5.46 3.78
C GLY A 69 -12.00 -6.81 3.07
N GLU A 70 -12.95 -7.02 2.17
CA GLU A 70 -12.96 -8.13 1.21
C GLU A 70 -12.23 -7.69 -0.06
N VAL A 71 -11.17 -8.41 -0.44
CA VAL A 71 -10.40 -8.11 -1.65
C VAL A 71 -11.23 -8.44 -2.89
N ARG A 72 -11.43 -7.43 -3.76
CA ARG A 72 -12.17 -7.55 -5.02
C ARG A 72 -11.25 -7.64 -6.23
N ALA A 73 -10.13 -6.92 -6.20
CA ALA A 73 -9.08 -7.00 -7.21
C ALA A 73 -7.74 -6.57 -6.62
N ILE A 74 -6.66 -7.03 -7.26
CA ILE A 74 -5.29 -6.56 -7.02
C ILE A 74 -4.76 -6.08 -8.36
N ALA A 75 -4.35 -4.81 -8.42
CA ALA A 75 -3.61 -4.26 -9.55
C ALA A 75 -2.11 -4.23 -9.17
N VAL A 76 -1.27 -4.77 -10.05
CA VAL A 76 0.18 -4.75 -9.89
C VAL A 76 0.80 -4.22 -11.18
N ARG A 77 1.79 -3.34 -11.07
CA ARG A 77 2.59 -2.89 -12.20
C ARG A 77 3.26 -4.08 -12.88
N PRO A 78 3.10 -4.28 -14.20
CA PRO A 78 3.72 -5.41 -14.91
C PRO A 78 5.23 -5.48 -14.70
N GLU A 79 5.90 -4.32 -14.68
CA GLU A 79 7.34 -4.20 -14.43
C GLU A 79 7.79 -4.57 -13.01
N CYS A 80 6.83 -4.79 -12.09
CA CYS A 80 7.10 -5.23 -10.72
C CYS A 80 6.76 -6.71 -10.48
N LEU A 81 6.43 -7.46 -11.53
CA LEU A 81 6.20 -8.91 -11.44
C LEU A 81 7.50 -9.66 -11.78
N ALA A 82 7.81 -10.69 -11.00
CA ALA A 82 8.81 -11.68 -11.33
C ALA A 82 8.32 -12.60 -12.48
N GLU A 83 9.20 -13.47 -12.96
CA GLU A 83 8.90 -14.41 -14.05
C GLU A 83 7.73 -15.37 -13.72
N ASP A 84 7.49 -15.64 -12.44
CA ASP A 84 6.39 -16.48 -11.96
C ASP A 84 5.04 -15.72 -11.85
N GLY A 85 5.02 -14.44 -12.22
CA GLY A 85 3.84 -13.58 -12.16
C GLY A 85 3.50 -13.08 -10.75
N LEU A 86 4.36 -13.30 -9.75
CA LEU A 86 4.19 -12.77 -8.40
C LEU A 86 4.93 -11.43 -8.23
N PRO A 87 4.49 -10.56 -7.32
CA PRO A 87 5.18 -9.29 -7.05
C PRO A 87 6.63 -9.51 -6.58
N GLU A 88 7.59 -8.94 -7.29
CA GLU A 88 9.00 -8.99 -6.93
C GLU A 88 9.30 -7.93 -5.84
N PHE A 89 9.82 -8.40 -4.69
CA PHE A 89 10.06 -7.55 -3.52
C PHE A 89 10.95 -6.34 -3.82
N ALA A 90 12.03 -6.55 -4.59
CA ALA A 90 12.96 -5.48 -4.95
C ALA A 90 12.29 -4.43 -5.84
N ALA A 91 11.40 -4.85 -6.74
CA ALA A 91 10.72 -3.95 -7.68
C ALA A 91 9.59 -3.16 -7.02
N ILE A 92 8.78 -3.79 -6.15
CA ILE A 92 7.72 -3.07 -5.42
C ILE A 92 8.27 -2.21 -4.27
N ALA A 93 9.48 -2.52 -3.79
CA ALA A 93 10.24 -1.76 -2.81
C ALA A 93 9.40 -1.26 -1.60
N PRO A 94 8.77 -2.15 -0.81
CA PRO A 94 7.79 -1.75 0.19
C PRO A 94 8.45 -1.09 1.40
N LEU A 95 7.79 -0.06 1.95
CA LEU A 95 8.20 0.61 3.17
C LEU A 95 7.61 -0.07 4.42
N SER A 96 8.34 0.05 5.53
CA SER A 96 7.83 -0.28 6.87
C SER A 96 7.76 0.98 7.72
N ARG A 97 6.69 1.14 8.50
CA ARG A 97 6.66 2.15 9.57
C ARG A 97 7.31 1.57 10.82
N LEU A 98 8.28 2.28 11.37
CA LEU A 98 8.95 1.92 12.62
C LEU A 98 8.40 2.78 13.77
N GLY A 99 9.22 3.11 14.76
CA GLY A 99 8.82 3.97 15.87
C GLY A 99 8.77 5.43 15.48
N ARG A 100 7.79 6.19 16.01
CA ARG A 100 7.74 7.65 15.86
C ARG A 100 7.80 8.07 14.38
N THR A 101 8.84 8.80 13.98
CA THR A 101 9.08 9.33 12.62
C THR A 101 10.02 8.47 11.79
N GLU A 102 10.33 7.26 12.24
CA GLU A 102 11.28 6.36 11.59
C GLU A 102 10.59 5.49 10.53
N TRP A 103 11.26 5.33 9.39
CA TRP A 103 10.81 4.51 8.28
C TRP A 103 11.90 3.49 7.93
N GLY A 104 11.48 2.25 7.68
CA GLY A 104 12.33 1.19 7.17
C GLY A 104 12.27 1.14 5.65
N LEU A 105 13.42 1.29 5.01
CA LEU A 105 13.60 0.95 3.60
C LEU A 105 13.59 -0.58 3.42
N PRO A 106 13.31 -1.09 2.21
CA PRO A 106 13.39 -2.51 1.91
C PRO A 106 14.73 -3.11 2.38
N PRO A 107 14.71 -4.10 3.28
CA PRO A 107 15.94 -4.75 3.73
C PRO A 107 16.48 -5.68 2.64
N ARG A 108 17.72 -6.16 2.85
CA ARG A 108 18.28 -7.24 2.03
C ARG A 108 17.37 -8.47 2.10
N VAL A 109 16.95 -8.96 0.94
CA VAL A 109 16.17 -10.20 0.82
C VAL A 109 17.04 -11.40 1.17
N ARG A 110 16.51 -12.29 2.00
CA ARG A 110 17.06 -13.63 2.25
C ARG A 110 16.04 -14.65 1.79
N VAL A 111 16.46 -15.55 0.91
CA VAL A 111 15.63 -16.66 0.45
C VAL A 111 15.88 -17.85 1.36
N LEU A 112 14.80 -18.37 1.95
CA LEU A 112 14.82 -19.55 2.79
C LEU A 112 13.71 -20.47 2.30
N GLU A 113 14.08 -21.67 1.89
CA GLU A 113 13.09 -22.69 1.55
C GLU A 113 12.36 -23.17 2.81
N ARG A 114 11.10 -23.56 2.63
CA ARG A 114 10.34 -24.17 3.71
C ARG A 114 11.09 -25.45 4.16
N PRO A 115 11.45 -25.58 5.45
CA PRO A 115 12.05 -26.81 5.94
C PRO A 115 11.15 -28.01 5.65
N GLY A 116 11.75 -29.16 5.35
CA GLY A 116 11.04 -30.43 5.21
C GLY A 116 10.43 -30.90 6.53
N GLN A 117 9.94 -32.14 6.55
CA GLN A 117 9.61 -32.80 7.82
C GLN A 117 10.88 -32.91 8.68
N PRO A 118 10.75 -32.78 10.02
CA PRO A 118 11.89 -32.86 10.94
C PRO A 118 12.64 -34.19 10.84
#